data_AF-A0A2H1K3M3-F1
#
_entry.id   AF-A0A2H1K3M3-F1
#
_cell.length_a   1.000
_cell.length_b   1.000
_cell.length_c   1.000
_cell.angle_alpha   90.00
_cell.angle_beta   90.00
_cell.angle_gamma   90.00
#
_symmetry.space_group_name_H-M   'P 1'
#
loop_
_entity.id
_entity.type
_entity.pdbx_description
1 polymer ?
#
loop_
_entity_poly.entity_id
_entity_poly.type
_entity_poly.pdbx_seq_one_letter_code
_entity_poly.pdbx_strand_id
1 'polypeptide(L)'
;MRMSVKLTRVDPHGCDDDHLIDFYTTEEFPFHAKLSVWSKEEVRERIADGYFISEETETFWLVHSELGRIGIVRLEDLRDETPLFDLRLASR
;
A
#
# COMPACT_ATOMS: atom_id res chain seq x y z
N MET A 1 -10.61 25.56 5.00
CA MET A 1 -9.68 25.01 3.98
C MET A 1 -10.33 23.76 3.39
N ARG A 2 -10.23 23.47 2.08
CA ARG A 2 -10.72 22.19 1.54
C ARG A 2 -9.71 21.11 1.92
N MET A 3 -10.14 20.12 2.71
CA MET A 3 -9.34 18.91 2.96
C MET A 3 -9.25 18.09 1.67
N SER A 4 -8.04 17.64 1.33
CA SER A 4 -7.79 16.87 0.10
C SER A 4 -6.93 15.66 0.39
N VAL A 5 -7.21 14.57 -0.31
CA VAL A 5 -6.35 13.39 -0.39
C VAL A 5 -5.75 13.33 -1.79
N LYS A 6 -4.45 13.10 -1.88
CA LYS A 6 -3.73 12.87 -3.13
C LYS A 6 -3.21 11.44 -3.20
N LEU A 7 -3.27 10.84 -4.38
CA LEU A 7 -2.58 9.59 -4.68
C LEU A 7 -1.14 9.90 -5.06
N THR A 8 -0.19 9.34 -4.33
CA THR A 8 1.25 9.42 -4.66
C THR A 8 1.75 8.02 -4.94
N ARG A 9 2.28 7.78 -6.14
CA ARG A 9 2.79 6.46 -6.52
C ARG A 9 3.87 6.03 -5.53
N VAL A 10 3.83 4.76 -5.11
CA VAL A 10 4.83 4.17 -4.22
C VAL A 10 6.12 3.90 -5.00
N ASP A 11 7.26 4.15 -4.35
CA ASP A 11 8.61 3.79 -4.83
C ASP A 11 9.26 2.72 -3.94
N PRO A 12 8.90 1.43 -4.13
CA PRO A 12 9.27 0.35 -3.20
C PRO A 12 10.75 -0.02 -3.25
N HIS A 13 11.49 0.40 -4.28
CA HIS A 13 12.93 0.18 -4.44
C HIS A 13 13.75 1.46 -4.23
N GLY A 14 13.09 2.57 -3.88
CA GLY A 14 13.71 3.84 -3.55
C GLY A 14 13.35 4.27 -2.14
N CYS A 15 12.62 5.37 -2.00
CA CYS A 15 12.44 6.02 -0.70
C CYS A 15 11.29 5.47 0.19
N ASP A 16 10.52 4.48 -0.30
CA ASP A 16 9.32 4.01 0.42
C ASP A 16 9.47 2.61 1.04
N ASP A 17 10.63 1.96 0.94
CA ASP A 17 10.83 0.59 1.47
C ASP A 17 10.57 0.50 2.99
N ASP A 18 11.21 1.37 3.77
CA ASP A 18 11.03 1.43 5.24
C ASP A 18 9.58 1.79 5.61
N HIS A 19 8.92 2.62 4.79
CA HIS A 19 7.53 3.02 5.03
C HIS A 19 6.52 1.90 4.73
N LEU A 20 6.78 1.08 3.71
CA LEU A 20 6.00 -0.13 3.44
C LEU A 20 6.20 -1.15 4.56
N ILE A 21 7.45 -1.34 5.01
CA ILE A 21 7.77 -2.22 6.14
C ILE A 21 7.00 -1.78 7.37
N ASP A 22 7.07 -0.50 7.74
CA ASP A 22 6.34 0.04 8.89
C ASP A 22 4.84 -0.22 8.75
N PHE A 23 4.22 0.26 7.66
CA PHE A 23 2.78 0.15 7.44
C PHE A 23 2.25 -1.30 7.51
N TYR A 24 2.91 -2.25 6.86
CA TYR A 24 2.45 -3.64 6.84
C TYR A 24 2.81 -4.45 8.09
N THR A 25 3.71 -3.94 8.95
CA THR A 25 4.08 -4.60 10.22
C THR A 25 3.35 -4.01 11.43
N THR A 26 2.75 -2.83 11.30
CA THR A 26 2.01 -2.16 12.40
C THR A 26 0.50 -2.17 12.22
N GLU A 27 0.00 -2.16 10.98
CA GLU A 27 -1.44 -2.05 10.71
C GLU A 27 -2.12 -3.41 10.60
N GLU A 28 -3.26 -3.55 11.27
CA GLU A 28 -4.11 -4.74 11.19
C GLU A 28 -5.27 -4.54 10.20
N PHE A 29 -5.52 -5.56 9.38
CA PHE A 29 -6.58 -5.55 8.36
C PHE A 29 -7.51 -6.76 8.56
N PRO A 30 -8.41 -6.74 9.57
CA PRO A 30 -9.18 -7.92 10.00
C PRO A 30 -10.22 -8.40 8.99
N PHE A 31 -10.49 -7.62 7.93
CA PHE A 31 -11.40 -7.99 6.85
C PHE A 31 -10.67 -8.40 5.56
N HIS A 32 -9.33 -8.48 5.60
CA HIS A 32 -8.50 -8.91 4.49
C HIS A 32 -8.02 -10.36 4.71
N ALA A 33 -7.69 -11.05 3.62
CA ALA A 33 -7.39 -12.48 3.62
C ALA A 33 -6.26 -12.92 4.57
N LYS A 34 -5.31 -12.02 4.87
CA LYS A 34 -4.31 -12.24 5.91
C LYS A 34 -4.65 -11.36 7.13
N LEU A 35 -5.07 -12.04 8.20
CA LEU A 35 -5.54 -11.43 9.44
C LEU A 35 -4.40 -10.91 10.34
N SER A 36 -3.16 -11.35 10.12
CA SER A 36 -2.00 -10.92 10.91
C SER A 36 -1.15 -9.89 10.17
N VAL A 37 -0.54 -8.98 10.94
CA VAL A 37 0.58 -8.14 10.47
C VAL A 37 1.65 -9.00 9.80
N TRP A 38 2.33 -8.45 8.80
CA TRP A 38 3.43 -9.14 8.14
C TRP A 38 4.70 -8.99 8.97
N SER A 39 5.62 -9.95 8.89
CA SER A 39 6.99 -9.72 9.40
C SER A 39 7.74 -8.75 8.48
N LYS A 40 8.84 -8.17 8.97
CA LYS A 40 9.67 -7.27 8.14
C LYS A 40 10.26 -8.01 6.95
N GLU A 41 10.66 -9.27 7.15
CA GLU A 41 11.20 -10.15 6.12
C GLU A 41 10.13 -10.43 5.05
N GLU A 42 8.90 -10.74 5.45
CA GLU A 42 7.78 -10.95 4.54
C GLU A 42 7.43 -9.72 3.69
N VAL A 43 7.61 -8.50 4.23
CA VAL A 43 7.42 -7.27 3.45
C VAL A 43 8.54 -7.10 2.44
N ARG A 44 9.80 -7.35 2.83
CA ARG A 44 10.96 -7.24 1.92
C ARG A 44 10.89 -8.23 0.77
N GLU A 45 10.48 -9.47 1.04
CA GLU A 45 10.25 -10.48 0.00
C GLU A 45 9.19 -10.00 -0.99
N ARG A 46 8.06 -9.47 -0.50
CA ARG A 46 7.01 -8.90 -1.36
C ARG A 46 7.47 -7.69 -2.17
N ILE A 47 8.33 -6.83 -1.62
CA ILE A 47 8.97 -5.75 -2.38
C ILE A 47 9.78 -6.35 -3.52
N ALA A 48 10.64 -7.33 -3.24
CA ALA A 48 11.49 -7.98 -4.24
C ALA A 48 10.68 -8.71 -5.33
N ASP A 49 9.54 -9.30 -4.97
CA ASP A 49 8.68 -10.07 -5.88
C ASP A 49 7.72 -9.19 -6.70
N GLY A 50 7.79 -7.86 -6.57
CA GLY A 50 6.96 -6.93 -7.34
C GLY A 50 5.50 -6.84 -6.85
N TYR A 51 5.21 -7.25 -5.61
CA TYR A 51 3.85 -7.22 -5.05
C TYR A 51 3.23 -5.81 -5.03
N PHE A 52 4.05 -4.77 -4.92
CA PHE A 52 3.60 -3.37 -4.86
C PHE A 52 3.61 -2.68 -6.22
N ILE A 53 4.57 -3.00 -7.08
CA ILE A 53 4.71 -2.41 -8.41
C ILE A 53 5.14 -3.52 -9.36
N SER A 54 4.33 -3.77 -10.36
CA SER A 54 4.61 -4.71 -11.45
C SER A 54 3.92 -4.24 -12.72
N GLU A 55 3.89 -5.08 -13.74
CA GLU A 55 3.10 -4.82 -14.94
C GLU A 55 1.58 -4.96 -14.72
N GLU A 56 1.18 -5.67 -13.66
CA GLU A 56 -0.23 -5.93 -13.30
C GLU A 56 -0.68 -5.12 -12.07
N THR A 57 0.26 -4.52 -11.34
CA THR A 57 -0.02 -3.86 -10.06
C THR A 57 0.55 -2.44 -10.01
N GLU A 58 -0.30 -1.49 -9.60
CA GLU A 58 0.13 -0.15 -9.20
C GLU A 58 -0.34 0.18 -7.80
N THR A 59 0.60 0.65 -6.96
CA THR A 59 0.31 1.03 -5.58
C THR A 59 0.51 2.53 -5.37
N PHE A 60 -0.39 3.14 -4.60
CA PHE A 60 -0.35 4.55 -4.25
C PHE A 60 -0.53 4.76 -2.75
N TRP A 61 0.27 5.66 -2.18
CA TRP A 61 0.00 6.26 -0.89
C TRP A 61 -1.19 7.22 -0.98
N LEU A 62 -2.07 7.17 0.03
CA LEU A 62 -3.10 8.15 0.28
C LEU A 62 -2.52 9.25 1.16
N VAL A 63 -2.23 10.42 0.58
CA VAL A 63 -1.61 11.54 1.28
C VAL A 63 -2.66 12.61 1.56
N HIS A 64 -3.09 12.71 2.81
CA HIS A 64 -3.97 13.76 3.30
C HIS A 64 -3.17 15.04 3.56
N SER A 65 -3.76 16.21 3.23
CA SER A 65 -3.09 17.51 3.33
C SER A 65 -2.62 17.88 4.74
N GLU A 66 -3.25 17.36 5.78
CA GLU A 66 -2.92 17.67 7.18
C GLU A 66 -2.38 16.46 7.95
N LEU A 67 -2.76 15.25 7.54
CA LEU A 67 -2.45 14.02 8.26
C LEU A 67 -1.24 13.30 7.65
N GLY A 68 -0.80 13.66 6.45
CA GLY A 68 0.24 12.92 5.74
C GLY A 68 -0.30 11.59 5.20
N ARG A 69 0.52 10.53 5.21
CA ARG A 69 0.12 9.20 4.73
C ARG A 69 -0.92 8.57 5.65
N ILE A 70 -2.14 8.39 5.15
CA ILE A 70 -3.27 7.83 5.90
C ILE A 70 -3.65 6.41 5.44
N GLY A 71 -2.92 5.86 4.48
CA GLY A 71 -3.23 4.56 3.92
C GLY A 71 -2.66 4.40 2.52
N ILE A 72 -3.11 3.36 1.84
CA ILE A 72 -2.65 2.93 0.54
C ILE A 72 -3.85 2.40 -0.27
N VAL A 73 -3.81 2.61 -1.57
CA VAL A 73 -4.63 1.88 -2.54
C VAL A 73 -3.71 1.09 -3.46
N ARG A 74 -4.03 -0.19 -3.67
CA ARG A 74 -3.41 -1.05 -4.68
C ARG A 74 -4.43 -1.27 -5.79
N LEU A 75 -4.01 -1.10 -7.03
CA LEU A 75 -4.73 -1.52 -8.22
C LEU A 75 -4.07 -2.81 -8.71
N GLU A 76 -4.86 -3.85 -8.92
CA GLU A 76 -4.40 -5.20 -9.25
C GLU A 76 -5.08 -5.69 -10.52
N ASP A 77 -4.48 -6.70 -11.16
CA ASP A 77 -4.96 -7.31 -12.39
C ASP A 77 -5.22 -6.26 -13.49
N LEU A 78 -4.30 -5.30 -13.62
CA LEU A 78 -4.46 -4.13 -14.51
C LEU A 78 -4.55 -4.49 -15.99
N ARG A 79 -4.12 -5.69 -16.39
CA ARG A 79 -4.27 -6.17 -17.77
C ARG A 79 -5.52 -7.03 -17.98
N ASP A 80 -6.27 -7.32 -16.93
CA ASP A 80 -7.53 -8.05 -17.03
C ASP A 80 -8.70 -7.12 -17.38
N GLU A 81 -9.79 -7.68 -17.90
CA GLU A 81 -11.01 -6.92 -18.21
C GLU A 81 -11.67 -6.32 -16.96
N THR A 82 -11.40 -6.90 -15.78
CA THR A 82 -11.98 -6.49 -14.50
C THR A 82 -10.87 -6.28 -13.46
N PRO A 83 -10.14 -5.16 -13.52
CA PRO A 83 -9.11 -4.86 -12.53
C PRO A 83 -9.73 -4.68 -11.14
N LEU A 84 -8.97 -5.07 -10.12
CA LEU A 84 -9.38 -4.99 -8.72
C LEU A 84 -8.69 -3.81 -8.03
N PHE A 85 -9.24 -3.41 -6.88
CA PHE A 85 -8.54 -2.51 -5.98
C PHE A 85 -8.64 -2.96 -4.53
N ASP A 86 -7.54 -2.81 -3.80
CA ASP A 86 -7.42 -3.02 -2.37
C ASP A 86 -7.16 -1.67 -1.68
N LEU A 87 -8.08 -1.26 -0.79
CA LEU A 87 -7.96 -0.05 0.02
C LEU A 87 -7.61 -0.43 1.46
N ARG A 88 -6.51 0.15 1.96
CA ARG A 88 -6.04 -0.03 3.33
C ARG A 88 -5.83 1.33 3.98
N LEU A 89 -6.47 1.57 5.11
CA LEU A 89 -6.31 2.79 5.90
C LEU A 89 -5.51 2.48 7.16
N ALA A 90 -4.57 3.36 7.50
CA ALA A 90 -3.86 3.27 8.77
C ALA A 90 -4.84 3.52 9.92
N SER A 91 -4.75 2.72 10.97
CA SER A 91 -5.35 3.00 12.26
C SER A 91 -4.69 4.27 12.82
N ARG A 92 -5.50 5.30 13.05
CA ARG A 92 -5.08 6.56 13.64
C ARG A 92 -6.12 7.00 14.65
#